data_AF-A0A5K1B5A8-F1
#
_entry.id   AF-A0A5K1B5A8-F1
#
_cell.length_a   1.000
_cell.length_b   1.000
_cell.length_c   1.000
_cell.angle_alpha   90.00
_cell.angle_beta   90.00
_cell.angle_gamma   90.00
#
_symmetry.space_group_name_H-M   'P 1'
#
loop_
_entity.id
_entity.type
_entity.pdbx_description
1 polymer ?
#
loop_
_entity_poly.entity_id
_entity_poly.type
_entity_poly.pdbx_seq_one_letter_code
_entity_poly.pdbx_strand_id
1 'polypeptide(L)'
;AHPGLSDLERKKLCKLIDFQKLSPEAGAHAAQNERLPVQSVVQVLYFEQLRLRNALFSAHADEDQKSFYQSQRISSGALSAAMSPRDNYASLRRENRELKLELARLRMRLNDLEKDHACMKQDIERTSSNKFLSSLSSKFSKLSPFGNSSSTRSTSSSRRS
;
A
#
# COMPACT_ATOMS: atom_id res chain seq x y z
N ALA A 1 26.58 -15.39 49.86
CA ALA A 1 27.35 -15.16 48.62
C ALA A 1 28.84 -15.41 48.89
N HIS A 2 29.58 -16.03 47.96
CA HIS A 2 31.00 -16.36 48.14
C HIS A 2 31.92 -15.30 47.50
N PRO A 3 32.48 -14.35 48.26
CA PRO A 3 33.39 -13.31 47.74
C PRO A 3 34.78 -13.82 47.37
N GLY A 4 35.16 -15.05 47.76
CA GLY A 4 36.51 -15.59 47.59
C GLY A 4 36.77 -16.41 46.32
N LEU A 5 35.81 -16.54 45.39
CA LEU A 5 36.04 -17.31 44.16
C LEU A 5 36.81 -16.49 43.14
N SER A 6 37.96 -17.02 42.71
CA SER A 6 38.74 -16.46 41.62
C SER A 6 37.94 -16.49 40.31
N ASP A 7 38.29 -15.63 39.36
CA ASP A 7 37.61 -15.58 38.06
C ASP A 7 37.71 -16.91 37.29
N LEU A 8 38.80 -17.65 37.49
CA LEU A 8 39.02 -18.97 36.88
C LEU A 8 38.07 -20.03 37.45
N GLU A 9 37.88 -20.07 38.77
CA GLU A 9 36.93 -20.97 39.42
C GLU A 9 35.50 -20.62 39.02
N ARG A 10 35.18 -19.33 38.94
CA ARG A 10 33.87 -18.87 38.48
C ARG A 10 33.59 -19.31 37.05
N LYS A 11 34.58 -19.17 36.15
CA LYS A 11 34.48 -19.66 34.77
C LYS A 11 34.28 -21.18 34.71
N LYS A 12 34.97 -21.96 35.55
CA LYS A 12 34.79 -23.41 35.62
C LYS A 12 33.37 -23.78 36.09
N LEU A 13 32.87 -23.13 37.14
CA LEU A 13 31.54 -23.37 37.68
C LEU A 13 30.45 -22.99 36.66
N CYS A 14 30.57 -21.83 36.00
CA CYS A 14 29.60 -21.39 35.01
C CYS A 14 29.53 -22.30 33.77
N LYS A 15 30.60 -23.03 33.44
CA LYS A 15 30.58 -24.03 32.35
C LYS A 15 29.75 -25.28 32.67
N LEU A 16 29.50 -25.55 33.96
CA LEU A 16 28.67 -26.68 34.38
C LEU A 16 27.17 -26.36 34.29
N ILE A 17 26.81 -25.09 34.11
CA ILE A 17 25.43 -24.64 34.03
C ILE A 17 24.94 -24.78 32.58
N ASP A 18 23.82 -25.49 32.41
CA ASP A 18 23.10 -25.53 31.13
C ASP A 18 22.14 -24.34 31.05
N PHE A 19 22.60 -23.24 30.44
CA PHE A 19 21.81 -22.01 30.31
C PHE A 19 20.56 -22.16 29.45
N GLN A 20 20.44 -23.22 28.63
CA GLN A 20 19.24 -23.50 27.83
C GLN A 20 18.07 -23.96 28.71
N LYS A 21 18.36 -24.61 29.84
CA LYS A 21 17.36 -25.21 30.74
C LYS A 21 16.92 -24.28 31.87
N LEU A 22 17.43 -23.05 31.91
CA LEU A 22 16.99 -22.06 32.90
C LEU A 22 15.53 -21.66 32.63
N SER A 23 14.78 -21.43 33.70
CA SER A 23 13.47 -20.79 33.59
C SER A 23 13.62 -19.35 33.08
N PRO A 24 12.57 -18.73 32.53
CA PRO A 24 12.60 -17.33 32.08
C PRO A 24 13.09 -16.35 33.17
N GLU A 25 12.64 -16.54 34.39
CA GLU A 25 12.98 -15.69 35.53
C GLU A 25 14.44 -15.88 35.94
N ALA A 26 14.92 -17.13 35.94
CA ALA A 26 16.31 -17.46 36.23
C ALA A 26 17.26 -16.97 35.12
N GLY A 27 16.86 -17.06 33.86
CA GLY A 27 17.60 -16.53 32.71
C GLY A 27 17.70 -15.00 32.76
N ALA A 28 16.60 -14.30 33.02
CA ALA A 28 16.58 -12.85 33.18
C ALA A 28 17.46 -12.38 34.35
N HIS A 29 17.39 -13.07 35.49
CA HIS A 29 18.25 -12.77 36.63
C HIS A 29 19.73 -13.06 36.34
N ALA A 30 20.04 -14.15 35.62
CA ALA A 30 21.41 -14.45 35.20
C ALA A 30 21.95 -13.40 34.22
N ALA A 31 21.14 -12.88 33.31
CA ALA A 31 21.55 -11.84 32.36
C ALA A 31 22.00 -10.53 33.04
N GLN A 32 21.44 -10.23 34.21
CA GLN A 32 21.77 -9.03 35.01
C GLN A 32 22.87 -9.29 36.06
N ASN A 33 23.40 -10.51 36.12
CA ASN A 33 24.39 -10.86 37.14
C ASN A 33 25.80 -10.46 36.69
N GLU A 34 26.25 -9.29 37.16
CA GLU A 34 27.59 -8.74 36.94
C GLU A 34 28.74 -9.65 37.38
N ARG A 35 28.46 -10.66 38.21
CA ARG A 35 29.49 -11.62 38.66
C ARG A 35 29.73 -12.70 37.62
N LEU A 36 28.80 -12.96 36.70
CA LEU A 36 29.00 -13.99 35.69
C LEU A 36 30.08 -13.57 34.68
N PRO A 37 30.92 -14.51 34.22
CA PRO A 37 31.83 -14.23 33.11
C PRO A 37 31.05 -13.78 31.88
N VAL A 38 31.58 -12.81 31.13
CA VAL A 38 30.96 -12.27 29.90
C VAL A 38 30.51 -13.38 28.93
N GLN A 39 31.32 -14.44 28.77
CA GLN A 39 30.97 -15.57 27.91
C GLN A 39 29.67 -16.29 28.33
N SER A 40 29.42 -16.39 29.63
CA SER A 40 28.20 -16.99 30.18
C SER A 40 27.00 -16.08 30.02
N VAL A 41 27.17 -14.77 30.20
CA VAL A 41 26.10 -13.78 29.95
C VAL A 41 25.67 -13.81 28.49
N VAL A 42 26.62 -13.87 27.54
CA VAL A 42 26.32 -14.00 26.11
C VAL A 42 25.51 -15.27 25.81
N GLN A 43 25.85 -16.40 26.44
CA GLN A 43 25.10 -17.65 26.29
C GLN A 43 23.67 -17.52 26.84
N VAL A 44 23.50 -16.94 28.03
CA VAL A 44 22.17 -16.68 28.61
C VAL A 44 21.32 -15.82 27.67
N LEU A 45 21.87 -14.70 27.20
CA LEU A 45 21.18 -13.80 26.27
C LEU A 45 20.81 -14.48 24.95
N TYR A 46 21.69 -15.33 24.42
CA TYR A 46 21.41 -16.10 23.21
C TYR A 46 20.22 -17.04 23.39
N PHE A 47 20.13 -17.76 24.51
CA PHE A 47 19.03 -18.68 24.76
C PHE A 47 17.71 -17.96 25.08
N GLU A 48 17.76 -16.79 25.74
CA GLU A 48 16.59 -15.90 25.88
C GLU A 48 16.10 -15.43 24.50
N GLN A 49 17.00 -14.96 23.64
CA GLN A 49 16.66 -14.54 22.28
C GLN A 49 16.08 -15.70 21.46
N LEU A 50 16.67 -16.90 21.55
CA LEU A 50 16.20 -18.09 20.86
C LEU A 50 14.78 -18.47 21.30
N ARG A 51 14.48 -18.38 22.60
CA ARG A 51 13.17 -18.67 23.16
C ARG A 51 12.11 -17.68 22.71
N LEU A 52 12.41 -16.39 22.76
CA LEU A 52 11.54 -15.32 22.25
C LEU A 52 11.25 -15.51 20.76
N ARG A 53 12.29 -15.80 19.98
CA ARG A 53 12.17 -16.09 18.55
C ARG A 53 11.22 -17.27 18.32
N ASN A 54 11.41 -18.37 19.02
CA ASN A 54 10.58 -19.56 18.86
C ASN A 54 9.12 -19.32 19.29
N ALA A 55 8.88 -18.56 20.36
CA ALA A 55 7.52 -18.18 20.77
C ALA A 55 6.81 -17.35 19.68
N LEU A 56 7.52 -16.43 19.03
CA LEU A 56 6.99 -15.60 17.94
C LEU A 56 6.69 -16.43 16.67
N PHE A 57 7.55 -17.37 16.29
CA PHE A 57 7.32 -18.22 15.12
C PHE A 57 6.29 -19.34 15.38
N SER A 58 6.24 -19.88 16.60
CA SER A 58 5.28 -20.93 16.96
C SER A 58 3.86 -20.40 17.10
N ALA A 59 3.66 -19.14 17.47
CA ALA A 59 2.34 -18.50 17.52
C ALA A 59 1.72 -18.26 16.13
N HIS A 60 2.46 -18.52 15.05
CA HIS A 60 2.03 -18.25 13.67
C HIS A 60 2.11 -19.48 12.76
N ALA A 61 2.34 -20.67 13.32
CA ALA A 61 2.47 -21.92 12.56
C ALA A 61 1.13 -22.67 12.33
N ASP A 62 0.00 -22.15 12.83
CA ASP A 62 -1.31 -22.81 12.75
C ASP A 62 -2.19 -22.34 11.57
N GLU A 63 -1.67 -21.51 10.66
CA GLU A 63 -2.41 -21.15 9.44
C GLU A 63 -1.55 -21.34 8.17
N ASP A 64 -1.90 -22.41 7.46
CA ASP A 64 -1.71 -22.64 6.02
C ASP A 64 -0.36 -22.28 5.37
N GLN A 65 0.48 -23.30 5.45
CA GLN A 65 1.65 -23.58 4.64
C GLN A 65 1.38 -23.60 3.11
N LYS A 66 1.08 -22.47 2.45
CA LYS A 66 1.40 -22.36 1.00
C LYS A 66 1.46 -20.99 0.32
N SER A 67 0.97 -19.88 0.86
CA SER A 67 0.94 -18.60 0.11
C SER A 67 1.76 -17.46 0.72
N PHE A 68 2.49 -17.71 1.81
CA PHE A 68 2.74 -16.64 2.78
C PHE A 68 4.19 -16.19 2.98
N TYR A 69 5.07 -16.50 2.04
CA TYR A 69 6.45 -16.03 2.12
C TYR A 69 6.63 -14.56 1.74
N GLN A 70 5.58 -13.84 1.34
CA GLN A 70 5.69 -12.46 0.88
C GLN A 70 4.73 -11.46 1.53
N SER A 71 3.56 -11.88 2.00
CA SER A 71 2.51 -10.94 2.43
C SER A 71 2.50 -10.61 3.95
N GLN A 72 2.91 -11.52 4.83
CA GLN A 72 2.86 -11.30 6.30
C GLN A 72 4.16 -10.76 6.93
N ARG A 73 5.06 -10.20 6.12
CA ARG A 73 6.25 -9.51 6.66
C ARG A 73 5.94 -8.13 7.24
N ILE A 74 4.70 -7.63 7.10
CA ILE A 74 4.43 -6.18 7.06
C ILE A 74 3.79 -5.60 8.34
N SER A 75 3.40 -6.38 9.36
CA SER A 75 2.57 -5.78 10.44
C SER A 75 3.01 -5.97 11.90
N SER A 76 4.14 -6.61 12.18
CA SER A 76 4.59 -6.75 13.59
C SER A 76 5.95 -6.09 13.81
N GLY A 77 5.95 -4.91 14.44
CA GLY A 77 7.17 -4.22 14.87
C GLY A 77 8.10 -5.09 15.72
N ALA A 78 7.56 -6.14 16.35
CA ALA A 78 8.34 -7.12 17.12
C ALA A 78 9.27 -8.00 16.25
N LEU A 79 8.88 -8.33 15.01
CA LEU A 79 9.72 -9.14 14.09
C LEU A 79 10.84 -8.31 13.45
N SER A 80 10.65 -6.99 13.33
CA SER A 80 11.71 -6.08 12.87
C SER A 80 12.90 -6.07 13.82
N ALA A 81 12.67 -6.20 15.13
CA ALA A 81 13.74 -6.25 16.14
C ALA A 81 14.56 -7.57 16.11
N ALA A 82 14.00 -8.64 15.53
CA ALA A 82 14.70 -9.92 15.37
C ALA A 82 15.54 -10.01 14.10
N MET A 83 15.41 -9.06 13.17
CA MET A 83 16.24 -8.98 11.97
C MET A 83 17.53 -8.22 12.26
N SER A 84 18.62 -8.59 11.61
CA SER A 84 19.85 -7.80 11.66
C SER A 84 19.56 -6.37 11.18
N PRO A 85 20.12 -5.32 11.82
CA PRO A 85 19.93 -3.93 11.39
C PRO A 85 20.15 -3.71 9.89
N ARG A 86 21.09 -4.46 9.29
CA ARG A 86 21.39 -4.42 7.85
C ARG A 86 20.24 -4.94 6.99
N ASP A 87 19.62 -6.04 7.40
CA ASP A 87 18.54 -6.69 6.64
C ASP A 87 17.24 -5.88 6.76
N ASN A 88 17.00 -5.29 7.94
CA ASN A 88 15.89 -4.37 8.14
C ASN A 88 15.98 -3.17 7.20
N TYR A 89 17.15 -2.52 7.13
CA TYR A 89 17.39 -1.39 6.22
C TYR A 89 17.23 -1.77 4.74
N ALA A 90 17.76 -2.94 4.35
CA ALA A 90 17.61 -3.44 2.98
C ALA A 90 16.14 -3.68 2.61
N SER A 91 15.34 -4.22 3.54
CA SER A 91 13.89 -4.41 3.34
C SER A 91 13.16 -3.09 3.18
N LEU A 92 13.40 -2.13 4.09
CA LEU A 92 12.77 -0.81 4.07
C LEU A 92 13.07 -0.05 2.77
N ARG A 93 14.31 -0.17 2.25
CA ARG A 93 14.68 0.42 0.95
C ARG A 93 13.92 -0.17 -0.23
N ARG A 94 13.60 -1.48 -0.21
CA ARG A 94 12.82 -2.12 -1.28
C ARG A 94 11.37 -1.65 -1.23
N GLU A 95 10.77 -1.66 -0.05
CA GLU A 95 9.39 -1.21 0.18
C GLU A 95 9.23 0.28 -0.21
N ASN A 96 10.18 1.14 0.15
CA ASN A 96 10.14 2.54 -0.26
C ASN A 96 10.17 2.73 -1.78
N ARG A 97 10.87 1.86 -2.53
CA ARG A 97 10.87 1.88 -4.00
C ARG A 97 9.54 1.41 -4.55
N GLU A 98 8.95 0.38 -3.97
CA GLU A 98 7.66 -0.15 -4.36
C GLU A 98 6.53 0.86 -4.13
N LEU A 99 6.47 1.46 -2.94
CA LEU A 99 5.51 2.53 -2.62
C LEU A 99 5.63 3.72 -3.56
N LYS A 100 6.86 4.10 -3.98
CA LYS A 100 7.07 5.15 -4.98
C LYS A 100 6.50 4.77 -6.36
N LEU A 101 6.65 3.51 -6.76
CA LEU A 101 6.09 3.01 -8.01
C LEU A 101 4.56 2.97 -7.95
N GLU A 102 3.98 2.53 -6.84
CA GLU A 102 2.54 2.56 -6.65
C GLU A 102 1.98 3.98 -6.66
N LEU A 103 2.63 4.91 -5.97
CA LEU A 103 2.26 6.33 -5.98
C LEU A 103 2.27 6.88 -7.41
N ALA A 104 3.28 6.54 -8.22
CA ALA A 104 3.35 6.95 -9.62
C ALA A 104 2.17 6.37 -10.44
N ARG A 105 1.83 5.09 -10.24
CA ARG A 105 0.67 4.46 -10.90
C ARG A 105 -0.65 5.10 -10.49
N LEU A 106 -0.82 5.36 -9.19
CA LEU A 106 -2.03 6.01 -8.67
C LEU A 106 -2.18 7.42 -9.23
N ARG A 107 -1.11 8.20 -9.31
CA ARG A 107 -1.11 9.53 -9.93
C ARG A 107 -1.50 9.48 -11.40
N MET A 108 -0.95 8.54 -12.17
CA MET A 108 -1.30 8.36 -13.58
C MET A 108 -2.80 8.05 -13.73
N ARG A 109 -3.31 7.08 -12.95
CA ARG A 109 -4.71 6.70 -12.99
C ARG A 109 -5.65 7.83 -12.56
N LEU A 110 -5.24 8.64 -11.58
CA LEU A 110 -5.99 9.84 -11.19
C LEU A 110 -6.05 10.84 -12.33
N ASN A 111 -4.93 11.09 -13.02
CA ASN A 111 -4.90 12.03 -14.14
C ASN A 111 -5.79 11.58 -15.31
N ASP A 112 -5.82 10.27 -15.60
CA ASP A 112 -6.70 9.72 -16.63
C ASP A 112 -8.18 9.91 -16.24
N LEU A 113 -8.52 9.60 -14.98
CA LEU A 113 -9.88 9.82 -14.47
C LEU A 113 -10.30 11.31 -14.47
N GLU A 114 -9.37 12.22 -14.17
CA GLU A 114 -9.62 13.67 -14.24
C GLU A 114 -9.92 14.13 -15.67
N LYS A 115 -9.19 13.59 -16.66
CA LYS A 115 -9.44 13.87 -18.08
C LYS A 115 -10.78 13.28 -18.55
N ASP A 116 -11.07 12.05 -18.19
CA ASP A 116 -12.34 11.39 -18.51
C ASP A 116 -13.53 12.17 -17.94
N HIS A 117 -13.40 12.65 -16.69
CA HIS A 117 -14.41 13.49 -16.06
C HIS A 117 -14.58 14.83 -16.78
N ALA A 118 -13.50 15.48 -17.20
CA ALA A 118 -13.56 16.72 -17.98
C ALA A 118 -14.22 16.52 -19.35
N CYS A 119 -13.90 15.44 -20.05
CA CYS A 119 -14.50 15.06 -21.33
C CYS A 119 -16.01 14.82 -21.17
N MET A 120 -16.39 13.97 -20.21
CA MET A 120 -17.79 13.66 -19.93
C MET A 120 -18.61 14.90 -19.57
N LYS A 121 -18.04 15.82 -18.78
CA LYS A 121 -18.70 17.10 -18.45
C LYS A 121 -18.97 17.93 -19.72
N GLN A 122 -17.98 18.05 -20.61
CA GLN A 122 -18.14 18.78 -21.86
C GLN A 122 -19.20 18.14 -22.78
N ASP A 123 -19.23 16.82 -22.86
CA ASP A 123 -20.23 16.10 -23.67
C ASP A 123 -21.65 16.27 -23.15
N ILE A 124 -21.85 16.31 -21.83
CA ILE A 124 -23.15 16.61 -21.21
C ILE A 124 -23.59 18.04 -21.57
N GLU A 125 -22.71 19.03 -21.48
CA GLU A 125 -23.01 20.43 -21.84
C GLU A 125 -23.37 20.56 -23.33
N ARG A 126 -22.59 19.94 -24.24
CA ARG A 126 -22.85 19.93 -25.69
C ARG A 126 -24.15 19.19 -26.05
N THR A 127 -24.40 18.07 -25.40
CA THR A 127 -25.63 17.29 -25.63
C THR A 127 -26.85 18.05 -25.13
N SER A 128 -26.74 18.77 -24.01
CA SER A 128 -27.78 19.66 -23.50
C SER A 128 -28.10 20.77 -24.50
N SER A 129 -27.09 21.52 -24.98
CA SER A 129 -27.30 22.59 -25.96
C SER A 129 -27.89 22.08 -27.28
N ASN A 130 -27.43 20.92 -27.76
CA ASN A 130 -27.94 20.33 -29.01
C ASN A 130 -29.39 19.86 -28.87
N LYS A 131 -29.84 19.42 -27.68
CA LYS A 131 -31.26 19.07 -27.42
C LYS A 131 -32.16 20.30 -27.40
N PHE A 132 -31.69 21.43 -26.87
CA PHE A 132 -32.44 22.70 -26.92
C PHE A 132 -32.59 23.22 -28.35
N LEU A 133 -31.51 23.21 -29.15
CA LEU A 133 -31.54 23.73 -30.52
C LEU A 133 -32.31 22.81 -31.48
N SER A 134 -32.15 21.49 -31.36
CA SER A 134 -32.91 20.54 -32.18
C SER A 134 -34.41 20.57 -31.89
N SER A 135 -34.81 20.76 -30.62
CA SER A 135 -36.22 20.88 -30.22
C SER A 135 -36.90 22.18 -30.70
N LEU A 136 -36.12 23.22 -31.01
CA LEU A 136 -36.63 24.45 -31.62
C LEU A 136 -36.73 24.32 -33.16
N SER A 137 -35.78 23.61 -33.79
CA SER A 137 -35.82 23.39 -35.25
C SER A 137 -37.03 22.56 -35.70
N SER A 138 -37.48 21.59 -34.89
CA SER A 138 -38.61 20.71 -35.24
C SER A 138 -39.98 21.40 -35.20
N LYS A 139 -40.11 22.53 -34.49
CA LYS A 139 -41.35 23.33 -34.46
C LYS A 139 -41.40 24.40 -35.55
N PHE A 140 -40.28 24.80 -36.14
CA PHE A 140 -40.24 25.79 -37.22
C PHE A 140 -40.39 25.20 -38.63
N SER A 141 -40.20 23.89 -38.82
CA SER A 141 -40.45 23.24 -40.12
C SER A 141 -41.93 23.15 -40.52
N LYS A 142 -42.87 23.61 -39.67
CA LYS A 142 -44.32 23.50 -39.90
C LYS A 142 -45.05 24.82 -40.17
N LEU A 143 -44.32 25.93 -40.35
CA LEU A 143 -44.90 27.21 -40.75
C LEU A 143 -44.47 27.56 -42.18
N SER A 144 -45.21 27.01 -43.15
CA SER A 144 -45.40 27.68 -44.44
C SER A 144 -46.91 27.86 -44.68
N PRO A 145 -47.49 29.02 -44.31
CA PRO A 145 -48.86 29.34 -44.62
C PRO A 145 -48.93 30.70 -45.34
N PHE A 146 -48.29 30.84 -46.50
CA PHE A 146 -48.67 31.90 -47.43
C PHE A 146 -48.59 31.34 -48.86
N GLY A 147 -49.65 30.62 -49.21
CA GLY A 147 -50.17 30.74 -50.55
C GLY A 147 -50.74 32.15 -50.71
N ASN A 148 -50.35 32.83 -51.79
CA ASN A 148 -51.24 33.82 -52.38
C ASN A 148 -51.24 33.58 -53.89
N SER A 149 -52.39 33.11 -54.37
CA SER A 149 -52.76 32.95 -55.76
C SER A 149 -53.39 34.23 -56.28
N SER A 150 -53.34 34.39 -57.61
CA SER A 150 -54.17 35.24 -58.48
C SER A 150 -53.82 36.74 -58.54
N SER A 151 -53.95 37.48 -59.65
CA SER A 151 -54.22 37.21 -61.09
C SER A 151 -54.20 38.56 -61.85
N THR A 152 -54.27 38.52 -63.18
CA THR A 152 -54.59 39.61 -64.16
C THR A 152 -53.42 40.53 -64.57
N ARG A 153 -52.81 40.40 -65.76
CA ARG A 153 -53.25 40.61 -67.17
C ARG A 153 -53.56 42.07 -67.49
N SER A 154 -52.72 42.70 -68.33
CA SER A 154 -53.10 43.31 -69.63
C SER A 154 -51.96 44.11 -70.31
N THR A 155 -51.79 43.85 -71.62
CA THR A 155 -51.40 44.76 -72.74
C THR A 155 -49.98 45.37 -72.75
N SER A 156 -49.23 45.53 -73.86
CA SER A 156 -49.29 45.16 -75.28
C SER A 156 -48.07 45.79 -75.98
N SER A 157 -47.74 45.31 -77.20
CA SER A 157 -46.81 45.89 -78.21
C SER A 157 -45.32 45.57 -78.01
N SER A 158 -44.50 45.24 -79.01
CA SER A 158 -44.67 45.18 -80.46
C SER A 158 -43.63 44.22 -81.06
N ARG A 159 -43.92 43.74 -82.27
CA ARG A 159 -43.21 42.76 -83.10
C ARG A 159 -41.97 43.32 -83.81
N ARG A 160 -41.24 42.38 -84.44
CA ARG A 160 -40.35 42.45 -85.63
C ARG A 160 -38.89 42.78 -85.31
N SER A 161 -37.90 42.14 -85.93
CA SER A 161 -37.86 41.12 -86.99
C SER A 161 -36.50 40.44 -86.96
#